data_AF-A0A7C0UGX1-F1
#
_entry.id   AF-A0A7C0UGX1-F1
#
_cell.length_a   1.000
_cell.length_b   1.000
_cell.length_c   1.000
_cell.angle_alpha   90.00
_cell.angle_beta   90.00
_cell.angle_gamma   90.00
#
_symmetry.space_group_name_H-M   'P 1'
#
loop_
_entity.id
_entity.type
_entity.pdbx_description
1 polymer ?
#
loop_
_entity_poly.entity_id
_entity_poly.type
_entity_poly.pdbx_seq_one_letter_code
_entity_poly.pdbx_strand_id
1 'polypeptide(L)' 'MHKMVMAVIRRALFDKITGEFEKKRIHFTCSAVKGFGKEVRLYHEDIHDRIKIEIIAEEKDVQ' A
#
# COMPACT_ATOMS: atom_id res chain seq x y z
N MET A 1 -21.06 5.57 -3.90
CA MET A 1 -19.94 5.77 -4.85
C MET A 1 -18.74 4.98 -4.33
N HIS A 2 -17.89 4.43 -5.21
CA HIS A 2 -16.70 3.68 -4.80
C HIS A 2 -15.45 4.56 -4.94
N LYS A 3 -14.45 4.35 -4.09
CA LYS A 3 -13.13 4.99 -4.14
C LYS A 3 -12.04 3.93 -4.21
N MET A 4 -10.92 4.28 -4.84
CA MET A 4 -9.72 3.46 -4.84
C MET A 4 -8.77 3.98 -3.76
N VAL A 5 -8.47 3.15 -2.77
CA VAL A 5 -7.39 3.37 -1.81
C VAL A 5 -6.12 2.77 -2.40
N MET A 6 -5.09 3.60 -2.58
CA MET A 6 -3.78 3.19 -3.07
C MET A 6 -2.74 3.45 -2.00
N ALA A 7 -2.03 2.40 -1.59
CA ALA A 7 -0.97 2.50 -0.59
C ALA A 7 0.35 1.94 -1.15
N VAL A 8 1.44 2.68 -0.99
CA VAL A 8 2.79 2.22 -1.32
C VAL A 8 3.54 1.96 -0.02
N ILE A 9 3.88 0.70 0.24
CA ILE A 9 4.43 0.24 1.52
C ILE A 9 5.79 -0.41 1.36
N ARG A 10 6.51 -0.56 2.48
CA ARG A 10 7.72 -1.39 2.55
C ARG A 10 7.34 -2.86 2.41
N ARG A 11 8.15 -3.62 1.66
CA ARG A 11 7.98 -5.09 1.50
C ARG A 11 7.83 -5.83 2.83
N ALA A 12 8.64 -5.46 3.83
CA ALA A 12 8.62 -6.07 5.16
C ALA A 12 7.28 -5.94 5.91
N LEU A 13 6.38 -5.06 5.48
CA LEU A 13 5.06 -4.89 6.09
C LEU A 13 3.95 -5.63 5.35
N PHE A 14 4.25 -6.24 4.20
CA PHE A 14 3.23 -6.81 3.32
C PHE A 14 2.42 -7.89 4.04
N ASP A 15 3.07 -8.95 4.52
CA ASP A 15 2.39 -10.10 5.16
C ASP A 15 1.59 -9.69 6.39
N LYS A 16 2.09 -8.72 7.16
CA LYS A 16 1.39 -8.19 8.33
C LYS A 16 0.10 -7.48 7.93
N ILE A 17 0.15 -6.67 6.86
CA ILE A 17 -1.00 -5.89 6.40
C ILE A 17 -2.03 -6.81 5.71
N THR A 18 -1.58 -7.72 4.84
CA THR A 18 -2.47 -8.63 4.13
C THR A 18 -3.13 -9.64 5.06
N GLY A 19 -2.43 -10.09 6.12
CA GLY A 19 -3.05 -10.91 7.15
C GLY A 19 -4.23 -10.24 7.87
N GLU A 20 -4.20 -8.91 8.05
CA GLU A 20 -5.35 -8.17 8.58
C GLU A 20 -6.47 -8.00 7.54
N PHE A 21 -6.12 -7.86 6.25
CA PHE A 21 -7.10 -7.81 5.17
C PHE A 21 -7.85 -9.13 5.01
N GLU A 22 -7.16 -10.27 5.13
CA GLU A 22 -7.77 -11.60 5.10
C GLU A 22 -8.78 -11.78 6.23
N LYS A 23 -8.42 -11.41 7.46
CA LYS A 23 -9.34 -11.47 8.62
C LYS A 23 -10.62 -10.66 8.39
N LYS A 24 -10.49 -9.51 7.70
CA LYS A 24 -11.59 -8.61 7.40
C LYS A 24 -12.25 -8.87 6.04
N ARG A 25 -11.80 -9.88 5.29
CA ARG A 25 -12.25 -10.20 3.92
C ARG A 25 -12.18 -9.01 2.96
N ILE A 26 -11.13 -8.20 3.09
CA ILE A 26 -10.87 -7.07 2.20
C ILE A 26 -10.17 -7.61 0.95
N HIS A 27 -10.80 -7.43 -0.21
CA HIS A 27 -10.19 -7.77 -1.49
C HIS A 27 -9.24 -6.66 -1.95
N PHE A 28 -8.06 -7.06 -2.43
CA PHE A 28 -7.02 -6.13 -2.88
C PHE A 28 -6.24 -6.69 -4.06
N THR A 29 -5.64 -5.81 -4.84
CA THR A 29 -4.60 -6.14 -5.83
C THR A 29 -3.27 -5.57 -5.37
N CYS A 30 -2.17 -6.23 -5.72
CA CYS A 30 -0.84 -5.74 -5.39
C CYS A 30 0.16 -5.88 -6.55
N SER A 31 1.11 -4.96 -6.61
CA SER A 31 2.23 -5.02 -7.56
C SER A 31 3.54 -4.56 -6.91
N ALA A 32 4.65 -5.15 -7.36
CA ALA A 32 5.97 -4.69 -6.99
C ALA A 32 6.26 -3.37 -7.71
N VAL A 33 6.71 -2.35 -6.97
CA VAL A 33 7.04 -1.04 -7.51
C VAL A 33 8.34 -0.52 -6.93
N LYS A 34 8.92 0.46 -7.60
CA LYS A 34 10.13 1.16 -7.19
C LYS A 34 9.82 2.65 -7.05
N GLY A 35 10.36 3.31 -6.02
CA GLY A 35 10.10 4.73 -5.83
C GLY A 35 10.95 5.39 -4.75
N PHE A 36 10.91 6.72 -4.72
CA PHE A 36 11.58 7.55 -3.73
C PHE A 36 10.54 8.35 -2.91
N GLY A 37 10.88 8.68 -1.66
CA GLY A 37 10.07 9.52 -0.78
C GLY A 37 10.80 10.84 -0.51
N LYS A 38 10.06 11.94 -0.38
CA LYS A 38 10.62 13.28 -0.16
C LYS A 38 11.24 13.48 1.23
N GLU A 39 10.92 12.62 2.21
CA GLU A 39 11.45 12.76 3.57
C GLU A 39 12.95 12.41 3.65
N VAL A 40 13.71 13.39 4.13
CA VAL A 40 15.17 13.55 4.11
C VAL A 40 15.96 12.41 4.79
N ARG A 41 15.31 11.55 5.57
CA ARG A 41 15.97 10.42 6.27
C ARG A 41 16.12 9.16 5.41
N LEU A 42 15.51 9.13 4.23
CA LEU A 42 15.73 8.08 3.24
C LEU A 42 16.57 8.70 2.13
N TYR A 43 17.81 8.23 2.04
CA TYR A 43 18.88 8.71 1.17
C TYR A 43 18.36 9.24 -0.17
N HIS A 44 18.80 10.46 -0.51
CA HIS A 44 18.37 11.26 -1.67
C HIS A 44 18.62 10.58 -3.03
N GLU A 45 19.26 9.41 -3.06
CA GLU A 45 19.71 8.71 -4.26
C GLU A 45 19.18 7.27 -4.41
N ASP A 46 18.42 6.73 -3.45
CA ASP A 46 17.98 5.33 -3.51
C ASP A 46 16.52 5.18 -3.95
N ILE A 47 16.32 4.80 -5.22
CA ILE A 47 15.04 4.23 -5.68
C ILE A 47 14.87 2.88 -4.98
N HIS A 48 13.92 2.79 -4.05
CA HIS A 48 13.74 1.58 -3.26
C HIS A 48 12.63 0.67 -3.78
N ASP A 49 12.81 -0.63 -3.59
CA ASP A 49 11.74 -1.62 -3.76
C ASP A 49 10.63 -1.43 -2.71
N ARG A 50 9.39 -1.46 -3.19
CA ARG A 50 8.14 -1.26 -2.45
C ARG A 50 7.05 -2.18 -3.01
N ILE A 51 5.93 -2.26 -2.30
CA ILE A 51 4.72 -2.90 -2.78
C ILE A 51 3.63 -1.84 -2.86
N LYS A 52 2.95 -1.77 -4.01
CA LYS A 52 1.72 -1.01 -4.17
C LYS A 52 0.54 -1.93 -3.88
N ILE A 53 -0.39 -1.50 -3.05
CA ILE A 53 -1.66 -2.18 -2.78
C ILE A 53 -2.79 -1.26 -3.21
N GLU A 54 -3.77 -1.83 -3.91
CA GLU A 54 -4.95 -1.15 -4.42
C GLU A 54 -6.21 -1.85 -3.91
N ILE A 55 -7.12 -1.07 -3.33
CA ILE A 55 -8.37 -1.55 -2.73
C ILE A 55 -9.52 -0.71 -3.27
N ILE A 56 -10.56 -1.35 -3.80
CA ILE A 56 -11.81 -0.67 -4.13
C ILE A 56 -12.72 -0.76 -2.91
N ALA A 57 -13.04 0.39 -2.32
CA ALA A 57 -13.86 0.49 -1.13
C ALA A 57 -15.08 1.40 -1.39
N GLU A 58 -16.16 1.19 -0.63
CA GLU A 58 -17.24 2.17 -0.61
C GLU A 58 -16.75 3.47 0.02
N GLU A 59 -17.21 4.60 -0.48
CA GLU A 59 -16.76 5.92 0.00
C GLU A 59 -16.97 6.13 1.50
N LYS A 60 -18.02 5.54 2.08
CA LYS A 60 -18.32 5.61 3.52
C LYS A 60 -17.26 4.95 4.40
N ASP A 61 -16.51 3.99 3.85
CA ASP A 61 -15.51 3.19 4.57
C ASP A 61 -14.10 3.81 4.48
N VAL A 62 -13.94 4.90 3.72
CA VAL A 62 -12.65 5.58 3.48
C VAL A 62 -12.46 6.82 4.38
N GLN A 63 -13.52 7.28 5.06
CA GLN A 63 -13.50 8.51 5.87
C GLN A 63 -12.72 8.40 7.18
#